data_AF-A0A2T0V0K3-F1
#
_entry.id   AF-A0A2T0V0K3-F1
#
_cell.length_a   1.000
_cell.length_b   1.000
_cell.length_c   1.000
_cell.angle_alpha   90.00
_cell.angle_beta   90.00
_cell.angle_gamma   90.00
#
_symmetry.space_group_name_H-M   'P 1'
#
loop_
_entity.id
_entity.type
_entity.pdbx_description
1 polymer ?
#
loop_
_entity_poly.entity_id
_entity_poly.type
_entity_poly.pdbx_seq_one_letter_code
_entity_poly.pdbx_strand_id
1 'polypeptide(L)'
;MGASDAESADTTPAADGPFPDRVVSGAVHYFRVHPDLWEDRLARLAAMGLNTIETYVAWNFHSPAPGVYDFSGWRDLPHFLEIAQAQGLDVLLRPGPFICAEWDFGGFPGWLHRTAGMQLRTSDPAYLAAVDEYLDELIPRVLPRLATQGGPVVAVQVENEYGSFGDDTAYLEHVRDGLVRRGVDVPLFTSDGPGPDWLANGTLPGLAATVNFGSRAAKAFGELEVFRPGEPKMCMEFWHGWFDHWGEDHHTRDPQEAAQVLDDMLSAGGSVNFYMAHGGTNFGLWNGANFDGVLQPTVTSYDYDAPVGEGGEITAKFHAFRDVIGRHFELPDVEPPPLLPRLEPRTVEVDRWASFDDSASSWGEPVRRPMPVTMEELGSGRGLVLYRGSVLVPPDGRQLVLDDLADRAHVFVDGTRVAVVDAPEAAAGIPLTPRTDGEPTPVEVLVENRGRINFGPRVGRDRKGVSGIRIAHRFIHGWESTAVELDAEGFTAGISFGSPDEVPTEGPVYAAATVVVDAPADGYLALPEWGRGFLWLNGFLLGRYDAAGPQRTLYAPAPLWREGENELVVLEMGTPGKAIEIRDRADLGKAAEFRAE
;
A
#
# COMPACT_ATOMS: atom_id res chain seq x y z
N MET A 1 59.25 -23.22 -4.02
CA MET A 1 58.81 -21.96 -4.64
C MET A 1 57.77 -22.33 -5.68
N GLY A 2 56.48 -22.11 -5.56
CA GLY A 2 55.57 -21.67 -4.50
C GLY A 2 54.21 -21.94 -5.14
N ALA A 3 53.39 -22.79 -4.52
CA ALA A 3 52.04 -23.05 -4.99
C ALA A 3 51.10 -22.29 -4.07
N SER A 4 50.23 -21.51 -4.70
CA SER A 4 49.23 -20.63 -4.13
C SER A 4 48.21 -21.39 -3.29
N ASP A 5 48.10 -21.00 -2.02
CA ASP A 5 46.91 -21.22 -1.24
C ASP A 5 45.88 -20.17 -1.68
N ALA A 6 44.83 -20.63 -2.36
CA ALA A 6 43.61 -19.85 -2.53
C ALA A 6 42.83 -19.96 -1.23
N GLU A 7 42.63 -18.82 -0.57
CA GLU A 7 41.76 -18.66 0.59
C GLU A 7 40.38 -19.25 0.29
N SER A 8 39.93 -20.12 1.19
CA SER A 8 38.56 -20.63 1.26
C SER A 8 37.60 -19.46 1.38
N ALA A 9 36.58 -19.44 0.52
CA ALA A 9 35.42 -18.58 0.66
C ALA A 9 34.88 -18.69 2.10
N ASP A 10 34.81 -17.54 2.77
CA ASP A 10 34.22 -17.37 4.09
C ASP A 10 32.72 -17.66 3.98
N THR A 11 32.32 -18.89 4.31
CA THR A 11 30.91 -19.26 4.41
C THR A 11 30.38 -18.66 5.70
N THR A 12 29.77 -17.47 5.62
CA THR A 12 28.93 -16.94 6.68
C THR A 12 27.96 -18.05 7.12
N PRO A 13 27.92 -18.44 8.41
CA PRO A 13 27.03 -19.51 8.83
C PRO A 13 25.59 -19.14 8.50
N ALA A 14 24.90 -20.03 7.79
CA ALA A 14 23.46 -19.93 7.60
C ALA A 14 22.79 -19.89 8.98
N ALA A 15 21.73 -19.10 9.09
CA ALA A 15 20.95 -19.01 10.33
C ALA A 15 20.55 -20.40 10.86
N ASP A 16 20.50 -20.56 12.18
CA ASP A 16 20.48 -21.87 12.83
C ASP A 16 19.11 -22.56 12.69
N GLY A 17 19.11 -23.79 12.19
CA GLY A 17 17.94 -24.69 12.18
C GLY A 17 17.33 -24.94 10.79
N PRO A 18 16.50 -25.99 10.64
CA PRO A 18 15.78 -26.24 9.40
C PRO A 18 14.65 -25.21 9.20
N PHE A 19 14.38 -24.84 7.95
CA PHE A 19 13.19 -24.07 7.62
C PHE A 19 11.93 -24.82 8.07
N PRO A 20 10.91 -24.14 8.62
CA PRO A 20 9.70 -24.78 9.12
C PRO A 20 9.02 -25.67 8.07
N ASP A 21 8.60 -26.87 8.49
CA ASP A 21 7.85 -27.81 7.65
C ASP A 21 6.41 -27.93 8.15
N ARG A 22 5.48 -28.24 7.24
CA ARG A 22 4.03 -28.33 7.48
C ARG A 22 3.42 -27.06 8.11
N VAL A 23 3.78 -25.91 7.58
CA VAL A 23 3.24 -24.60 7.96
C VAL A 23 1.89 -24.36 7.28
N VAL A 24 0.91 -23.88 8.04
CA VAL A 24 -0.36 -23.33 7.56
C VAL A 24 -0.42 -21.89 8.05
N SER A 25 0.19 -21.01 7.27
CA SER A 25 0.33 -19.58 7.54
C SER A 25 -0.74 -18.76 6.85
N GLY A 26 -1.04 -17.57 7.37
CA GLY A 26 -1.86 -16.58 6.69
C GLY A 26 -1.27 -15.19 6.76
N ALA A 27 -1.20 -14.51 5.61
CA ALA A 27 -0.73 -13.14 5.52
C ALA A 27 -1.76 -12.17 6.10
N VAL A 28 -1.31 -11.32 7.02
CA VAL A 28 -2.05 -10.21 7.63
C VAL A 28 -1.10 -9.06 7.90
N HIS A 29 -1.39 -7.88 7.36
CA HIS A 29 -0.51 -6.72 7.46
C HIS A 29 -0.96 -5.80 8.58
N TYR A 30 -0.18 -5.67 9.65
CA TYR A 30 -0.51 -4.81 10.81
C TYR A 30 -0.75 -3.35 10.40
N PHE A 31 -0.08 -2.87 9.36
CA PHE A 31 -0.23 -1.51 8.83
C PHE A 31 -1.54 -1.29 8.03
N ARG A 32 -2.32 -2.35 7.77
CA ARG A 32 -3.66 -2.29 7.14
C ARG A 32 -4.82 -2.48 8.12
N VAL A 33 -4.52 -2.72 9.39
CA VAL A 33 -5.49 -3.03 10.44
C VAL A 33 -5.27 -2.10 11.63
N HIS A 34 -6.32 -1.42 12.09
CA HIS A 34 -6.21 -0.57 13.29
C HIS A 34 -5.71 -1.39 14.49
N PRO A 35 -4.81 -0.86 15.36
CA PRO A 35 -4.17 -1.64 16.42
C PRO A 35 -5.12 -2.33 17.39
N ASP A 36 -6.18 -1.63 17.79
CA ASP A 36 -7.24 -2.16 18.66
C ASP A 36 -8.00 -3.36 18.05
N LEU A 37 -7.77 -3.67 16.77
CA LEU A 37 -8.38 -4.79 16.07
C LEU A 37 -7.40 -5.93 15.79
N TRP A 38 -6.10 -5.77 16.05
CA TRP A 38 -5.09 -6.81 15.79
C TRP A 38 -5.42 -8.14 16.48
N GLU A 39 -5.79 -8.09 17.76
CA GLU A 39 -6.14 -9.29 18.53
C GLU A 39 -7.34 -10.02 17.93
N ASP A 40 -8.39 -9.29 17.54
CA ASP A 40 -9.57 -9.89 16.90
C ASP A 40 -9.21 -10.56 15.57
N ARG A 41 -8.43 -9.89 14.72
CA ARG A 41 -8.04 -10.46 13.41
C ARG A 41 -7.21 -11.72 13.59
N LEU A 42 -6.21 -11.69 14.48
CA LEU A 42 -5.36 -12.84 14.78
C LEU A 42 -6.16 -14.01 15.41
N ALA A 43 -7.12 -13.72 16.29
CA ALA A 43 -7.99 -14.74 16.87
C ALA A 43 -8.88 -15.42 15.82
N ARG A 44 -9.43 -14.68 14.85
CA ARG A 44 -10.17 -15.27 13.71
C ARG A 44 -9.28 -16.17 12.87
N LEU A 45 -8.07 -15.72 12.57
CA LEU A 45 -7.08 -16.47 11.80
C LEU A 45 -6.65 -17.77 12.50
N ALA A 46 -6.36 -17.73 13.80
CA ALA A 46 -6.13 -18.92 14.61
C ALA A 46 -7.34 -19.86 14.58
N ALA A 47 -8.56 -19.32 14.74
CA ALA A 47 -9.80 -20.08 14.66
C ALA A 47 -10.12 -20.61 13.25
N MET A 48 -9.45 -20.18 12.18
CA MET A 48 -9.51 -20.83 10.88
C MET A 48 -8.75 -22.17 10.88
N GLY A 49 -7.76 -22.30 11.76
CA GLY A 49 -6.84 -23.44 11.82
C GLY A 49 -5.40 -23.08 11.43
N LEU A 50 -5.06 -21.79 11.36
CA LEU A 50 -3.69 -21.36 11.13
C LEU A 50 -2.83 -21.61 12.37
N ASN A 51 -1.60 -22.08 12.15
CA ASN A 51 -0.57 -22.23 13.19
C ASN A 51 0.50 -21.13 13.11
N THR A 52 0.48 -20.35 12.03
CA THR A 52 1.46 -19.31 11.74
C THR A 52 0.74 -18.13 11.10
N ILE A 53 1.27 -16.93 11.28
CA ILE A 53 0.91 -15.76 10.47
C ILE A 53 2.14 -15.23 9.77
N GLU A 54 1.90 -14.48 8.71
CA GLU A 54 2.95 -13.81 7.95
C GLU A 54 2.63 -12.32 7.90
N THR A 55 3.66 -11.49 8.06
CA THR A 55 3.54 -10.05 7.77
C THR A 55 4.79 -9.50 7.09
N TYR A 56 4.55 -8.65 6.10
CA TYR A 56 5.54 -7.69 5.61
C TYR A 56 5.88 -6.62 6.65
N VAL A 57 7.00 -5.94 6.45
CA VAL A 57 7.35 -4.68 7.13
C VAL A 57 7.43 -3.54 6.11
N ALA A 58 6.56 -2.54 6.24
CA ALA A 58 6.49 -1.43 5.30
C ALA A 58 7.49 -0.32 5.72
N TRP A 59 8.66 -0.27 5.07
CA TRP A 59 9.72 0.71 5.40
C TRP A 59 9.20 2.16 5.38
N ASN A 60 8.43 2.57 4.38
CA ASN A 60 7.82 3.91 4.30
C ASN A 60 6.84 4.22 5.45
N PHE A 61 6.18 3.20 5.98
CA PHE A 61 5.33 3.27 7.16
C PHE A 61 6.13 3.29 8.47
N HIS A 62 7.45 3.07 8.46
CA HIS A 62 8.29 3.33 9.62
C HIS A 62 9.13 4.59 9.45
N SER A 63 9.53 4.93 8.22
CA SER A 63 10.41 6.05 7.92
C SER A 63 9.75 7.07 6.98
N PRO A 64 8.90 7.96 7.51
CA PRO A 64 8.22 8.97 6.70
C PRO A 64 9.20 10.03 6.16
N ALA A 65 10.34 10.24 6.84
CA ALA A 65 11.42 11.13 6.42
C ALA A 65 12.80 10.50 6.71
N PRO A 66 13.89 10.92 6.03
CA PRO A 66 15.22 10.36 6.21
C PRO A 66 15.68 10.49 7.67
N GLY A 67 16.23 9.40 8.22
CA GLY A 67 16.70 9.34 9.61
C GLY A 67 15.59 9.42 10.66
N VAL A 68 14.31 9.48 10.27
CA VAL A 68 13.17 9.46 11.18
C VAL A 68 12.55 8.07 11.13
N TYR A 69 12.43 7.42 12.28
CA TYR A 69 11.83 6.09 12.41
C TYR A 69 10.84 6.06 13.57
N ASP A 70 9.66 5.50 13.33
CA ASP A 70 8.61 5.33 14.32
C ASP A 70 8.12 3.88 14.35
N PHE A 71 8.05 3.34 15.56
CA PHE A 71 7.57 1.99 15.88
C PHE A 71 6.63 2.03 17.09
N SER A 72 5.84 3.09 17.23
CA SER A 72 4.88 3.29 18.31
C SER A 72 3.44 3.38 17.78
N GLY A 73 2.46 3.17 18.65
CA GLY A 73 1.05 3.23 18.28
C GLY A 73 0.73 2.25 17.14
N TRP A 74 0.20 2.76 16.02
CA TRP A 74 -0.08 1.91 14.85
C TRP A 74 1.17 1.34 14.19
N ARG A 75 2.35 1.93 14.42
CA ARG A 75 3.62 1.45 13.88
C ARG A 75 4.29 0.43 14.80
N ASP A 76 3.64 0.01 15.88
CA ASP A 76 4.22 -0.90 16.88
C ASP A 76 4.21 -2.38 16.41
N LEU A 77 5.10 -2.68 15.46
CA LEU A 77 5.39 -4.05 15.02
C LEU A 77 5.76 -4.98 16.21
N PRO A 78 6.63 -4.58 17.15
CA PRO A 78 6.91 -5.36 18.36
C PRO A 78 5.66 -5.84 19.09
N HIS A 79 4.69 -4.95 19.32
CA HIS A 79 3.43 -5.29 19.97
C HIS A 79 2.57 -6.23 19.13
N PHE A 80 2.46 -6.00 17.81
CA PHE A 80 1.73 -6.91 16.92
C PHE A 80 2.29 -8.35 16.98
N LEU A 81 3.62 -8.50 17.00
CA LEU A 81 4.28 -9.81 17.14
C LEU A 81 3.98 -10.45 18.50
N GLU A 82 3.94 -9.66 19.58
CA GLU A 82 3.57 -10.16 20.92
C GLU A 82 2.12 -10.65 20.97
N ILE A 83 1.19 -9.98 20.28
CA ILE A 83 -0.20 -10.44 20.17
C ILE A 83 -0.25 -11.78 19.42
N ALA A 84 0.48 -11.92 18.31
CA ALA A 84 0.56 -13.19 17.58
C ALA A 84 1.08 -14.32 18.48
N GLN A 85 2.13 -14.06 19.26
CA GLN A 85 2.65 -15.02 20.24
C GLN A 85 1.60 -15.38 21.31
N ALA A 86 0.86 -14.39 21.83
CA ALA A 86 -0.17 -14.62 22.83
C ALA A 86 -1.34 -15.47 22.31
N GLN A 87 -1.60 -15.43 21.00
CA GLN A 87 -2.57 -16.28 20.31
C GLN A 87 -2.00 -17.67 19.96
N GLY A 88 -0.74 -17.95 20.30
CA GLY A 88 -0.07 -19.22 20.00
C GLY A 88 0.29 -19.38 18.52
N LEU A 89 0.46 -18.28 17.80
CA LEU A 89 0.84 -18.27 16.38
C LEU A 89 2.33 -18.00 16.23
N ASP A 90 3.00 -18.83 15.44
CA ASP A 90 4.34 -18.52 14.93
C ASP A 90 4.26 -17.38 13.89
N VAL A 91 5.40 -16.76 13.58
CA VAL A 91 5.49 -15.66 12.61
C VAL A 91 6.56 -15.91 11.56
N LEU A 92 6.17 -15.81 10.29
CA LEU A 92 7.07 -15.59 9.16
C LEU A 92 7.17 -14.08 8.93
N LEU A 93 8.36 -13.52 9.10
CA LEU A 93 8.56 -12.08 8.93
C LEU A 93 9.18 -11.78 7.57
N ARG A 94 8.58 -10.86 6.81
CA ARG A 94 9.08 -10.44 5.49
C ARG A 94 9.51 -8.96 5.54
N PRO A 95 10.74 -8.66 5.98
CA PRO A 95 11.14 -7.29 6.30
C PRO A 95 11.43 -6.39 5.08
N GLY A 96 11.39 -6.93 3.87
CA GLY A 96 11.73 -6.20 2.64
C GLY A 96 13.24 -6.17 2.36
N PRO A 97 13.82 -5.03 1.92
CA PRO A 97 13.32 -3.65 2.07
C PRO A 97 12.24 -3.22 1.06
N PHE A 98 12.05 -4.00 0.00
CA PHE A 98 10.92 -3.89 -0.92
C PHE A 98 9.93 -5.02 -0.66
N ILE A 99 8.64 -4.71 -0.60
CA ILE A 99 7.58 -5.67 -0.27
C ILE A 99 6.51 -5.83 -1.34
N CYS A 100 6.51 -4.99 -2.40
CA CYS A 100 5.43 -4.94 -3.39
C CYS A 100 4.06 -4.68 -2.71
N ALA A 101 3.31 -5.75 -2.44
CA ALA A 101 2.12 -5.81 -1.59
C ALA A 101 0.97 -4.86 -1.98
N GLU A 102 0.95 -4.36 -3.21
CA GLU A 102 0.04 -3.29 -3.66
C GLU A 102 0.03 -2.08 -2.71
N TRP A 103 1.16 -1.81 -2.08
CA TRP A 103 1.36 -0.72 -1.13
C TRP A 103 2.16 0.40 -1.79
N ASP A 104 1.98 1.65 -1.33
CA ASP A 104 2.66 2.81 -1.90
C ASP A 104 4.17 2.53 -2.06
N PHE A 105 4.62 2.63 -3.30
CA PHE A 105 6.01 2.44 -3.71
C PHE A 105 6.62 1.08 -3.31
N GLY A 106 5.80 0.04 -3.14
CA GLY A 106 6.26 -1.27 -2.71
C GLY A 106 6.93 -1.26 -1.33
N GLY A 107 6.50 -0.34 -0.46
CA GLY A 107 7.09 -0.16 0.87
C GLY A 107 8.27 0.81 0.91
N PHE A 108 8.78 1.28 -0.22
CA PHE A 108 9.88 2.24 -0.22
C PHE A 108 9.44 3.65 0.22
N PRO A 109 10.24 4.33 1.05
CA PRO A 109 9.99 5.74 1.33
C PRO A 109 10.17 6.60 0.08
N GLY A 110 9.20 7.49 -0.20
CA GLY A 110 9.28 8.40 -1.35
C GLY A 110 10.54 9.27 -1.37
N TRP A 111 11.11 9.56 -0.19
CA TRP A 111 12.33 10.34 -0.07
C TRP A 111 13.57 9.69 -0.69
N LEU A 112 13.57 8.38 -0.98
CA LEU A 112 14.67 7.73 -1.72
C LEU A 112 14.90 8.36 -3.09
N HIS A 113 13.85 8.90 -3.73
CA HIS A 113 13.99 9.64 -4.98
C HIS A 113 14.81 10.93 -4.88
N ARG A 114 15.05 11.47 -3.68
CA ARG A 114 15.89 12.68 -3.54
C ARG A 114 17.35 12.42 -3.88
N THR A 115 17.81 11.18 -3.77
CA THR A 115 19.16 10.82 -4.17
C THR A 115 19.20 10.63 -5.68
N ALA A 116 19.76 11.63 -6.37
CA ALA A 116 19.88 11.62 -7.83
C ALA A 116 20.70 10.41 -8.31
N GLY A 117 20.17 9.69 -9.29
CA GLY A 117 20.84 8.56 -9.92
C GLY A 117 20.80 7.24 -9.14
N MET A 118 20.26 7.21 -7.92
CA MET A 118 20.10 5.98 -7.13
C MET A 118 19.31 4.93 -7.91
N GLN A 119 19.87 3.73 -8.06
CA GLN A 119 19.17 2.58 -8.63
C GLN A 119 18.62 1.72 -7.48
N LEU A 120 17.30 1.62 -7.37
CA LEU A 120 16.65 0.81 -6.34
C LEU A 120 16.74 -0.68 -6.68
N ARG A 121 16.79 -1.52 -5.64
CA ARG A 121 16.85 -2.99 -5.75
C ARG A 121 18.05 -3.50 -6.57
N THR A 122 19.19 -2.84 -6.42
CA THR A 122 20.47 -3.24 -7.03
C THR A 122 21.61 -3.04 -6.02
N SER A 123 22.84 -3.38 -6.41
CA SER A 123 24.06 -3.16 -5.63
C SER A 123 24.55 -1.70 -5.65
N ASP A 124 23.68 -0.73 -6.01
CA ASP A 124 23.99 0.70 -5.95
C ASP A 124 24.38 1.11 -4.52
N PRO A 125 25.60 1.67 -4.30
CA PRO A 125 26.07 1.97 -2.94
C PRO A 125 25.19 2.94 -2.16
N ALA A 126 24.52 3.88 -2.82
CA ALA A 126 23.64 4.82 -2.14
C ALA A 126 22.35 4.13 -1.68
N TYR A 127 21.82 3.21 -2.49
CA TYR A 127 20.66 2.40 -2.10
C TYR A 127 21.01 1.42 -0.99
N LEU A 128 22.13 0.69 -1.10
CA LEU A 128 22.58 -0.25 -0.06
C LEU A 128 22.79 0.45 1.29
N ALA A 129 23.35 1.67 1.30
CA ALA A 129 23.50 2.46 2.52
C ALA A 129 22.15 2.81 3.17
N ALA A 130 21.14 3.15 2.37
CA ALA A 130 19.79 3.40 2.88
C ALA A 130 19.12 2.13 3.42
N VAL A 131 19.33 0.98 2.75
CA VAL A 131 18.86 -0.32 3.24
C VAL A 131 19.53 -0.69 4.57
N ASP A 132 20.83 -0.46 4.70
CA ASP A 132 21.55 -0.70 5.95
C ASP A 132 21.04 0.17 7.10
N GLU A 133 20.78 1.46 6.85
CA GLU A 133 20.16 2.35 7.85
C GLU A 133 18.79 1.84 8.30
N TYR A 134 17.95 1.41 7.35
CA TYR A 134 16.65 0.83 7.67
C TYR A 134 16.77 -0.44 8.52
N LEU A 135 17.68 -1.35 8.18
CA LEU A 135 17.90 -2.57 8.94
C LEU A 135 18.51 -2.30 10.32
N ASP A 136 19.38 -1.28 10.46
CA ASP A 136 19.91 -0.84 11.75
C ASP A 136 18.79 -0.41 12.71
N GLU A 137 17.71 0.15 12.18
CA GLU A 137 16.54 0.53 12.97
C GLU A 137 15.57 -0.64 13.18
N LEU A 138 15.25 -1.41 12.14
CA LEU A 138 14.26 -2.47 12.26
C LEU A 138 14.74 -3.63 13.15
N ILE A 139 15.94 -4.16 12.88
CA ILE A 139 16.34 -5.46 13.42
C ILE A 139 16.42 -5.47 14.96
N PRO A 140 16.98 -4.46 15.66
CA PRO A 140 17.00 -4.44 17.12
C PRO A 140 15.61 -4.57 17.78
N ARG A 141 14.54 -4.16 17.09
CA ARG A 141 13.16 -4.25 17.58
C ARG A 141 12.58 -5.66 17.40
N VAL A 142 13.07 -6.39 16.39
CA VAL A 142 12.66 -7.77 16.07
C VAL A 142 13.47 -8.81 16.84
N LEU A 143 14.75 -8.58 17.15
CA LEU A 143 15.62 -9.57 17.81
C LEU A 143 15.00 -10.26 19.04
N PRO A 144 14.37 -9.54 20.00
CA PRO A 144 13.76 -10.18 21.17
C PRO A 144 12.56 -11.09 20.85
N ARG A 145 12.01 -10.97 19.64
CA ARG A 145 10.87 -11.76 19.14
C ARG A 145 11.30 -12.93 18.25
N LEU A 146 12.59 -13.15 18.02
CA LEU A 146 13.07 -14.34 17.32
C LEU A 146 12.82 -15.61 18.15
N ALA A 147 12.50 -16.72 17.50
CA ALA A 147 12.21 -17.99 18.17
C ALA A 147 13.41 -18.53 18.99
N THR A 148 14.63 -18.27 18.54
CA THR A 148 15.90 -18.51 19.26
C THR A 148 16.00 -17.74 20.58
N GLN A 149 15.27 -16.62 20.70
CA GLN A 149 15.16 -15.78 21.89
C GLN A 149 13.84 -16.00 22.65
N GLY A 150 13.05 -17.02 22.26
CA GLY A 150 11.77 -17.36 22.87
C GLY A 150 10.57 -16.54 22.37
N GLY A 151 10.71 -15.82 21.26
CA GLY A 151 9.61 -15.13 20.59
C GLY A 151 8.94 -15.96 19.49
N PRO A 152 7.97 -15.38 18.75
CA PRO A 152 7.20 -16.11 17.75
C PRO A 152 7.83 -16.12 16.35
N VAL A 153 8.84 -15.29 16.04
CA VAL A 153 9.39 -15.18 14.68
C VAL A 153 10.28 -16.37 14.39
N VAL A 154 9.80 -17.30 13.55
CA VAL A 154 10.45 -18.58 13.24
C VAL A 154 11.27 -18.58 11.95
N ALA A 155 11.01 -17.63 11.04
CA ALA A 155 11.81 -17.46 9.83
C ALA A 155 11.70 -16.03 9.30
N VAL A 156 12.73 -15.58 8.56
CA VAL A 156 12.81 -14.23 8.00
C VAL A 156 13.12 -14.28 6.51
N GLN A 157 12.36 -13.54 5.70
CA GLN A 157 12.61 -13.47 4.26
C GLN A 157 13.74 -12.51 3.91
N VAL A 158 14.49 -12.86 2.86
CA VAL A 158 15.45 -11.98 2.19
C VAL A 158 14.83 -11.46 0.89
N GLU A 159 14.66 -10.14 0.78
CA GLU A 159 14.03 -9.50 -0.38
C GLU A 159 12.59 -10.00 -0.63
N ASN A 160 12.04 -9.72 -1.81
CA ASN A 160 10.72 -10.17 -2.22
C ASN A 160 10.60 -10.31 -3.75
N GLU A 161 10.39 -11.54 -4.23
CA GLU A 161 10.21 -11.85 -5.67
C GLU A 161 11.25 -11.17 -6.56
N TYR A 162 12.52 -11.27 -6.16
CA TYR A 162 13.58 -10.54 -6.83
C TYR A 162 13.76 -10.99 -8.28
N GLY A 163 13.54 -12.27 -8.57
CA GLY A 163 13.60 -12.81 -9.93
C GLY A 163 12.57 -12.19 -10.87
N SER A 164 11.49 -11.59 -10.35
CA SER A 164 10.50 -10.84 -11.12
C SER A 164 10.97 -9.42 -11.49
N PHE A 165 12.12 -8.98 -10.96
CA PHE A 165 12.67 -7.63 -11.15
C PHE A 165 14.07 -7.61 -11.77
N GLY A 166 15.00 -8.42 -11.26
CA GLY A 166 16.41 -8.38 -11.64
C GLY A 166 17.20 -9.63 -11.26
N ASP A 167 18.51 -9.56 -11.44
CA ASP A 167 19.46 -10.66 -11.30
C ASP A 167 20.75 -10.27 -10.54
N ASP A 168 20.74 -9.14 -9.82
CA ASP A 168 21.88 -8.67 -9.01
C ASP A 168 22.05 -9.53 -7.73
N THR A 169 22.81 -10.61 -7.84
CA THR A 169 23.14 -11.49 -6.72
C THR A 169 23.89 -10.76 -5.60
N ALA A 170 24.73 -9.77 -5.92
CA ALA A 170 25.50 -9.04 -4.91
C ALA A 170 24.58 -8.21 -4.01
N TYR A 171 23.48 -7.67 -4.55
CA TYR A 171 22.43 -7.04 -3.77
C TYR A 171 21.73 -8.03 -2.83
N LEU A 172 21.30 -9.19 -3.34
CA LEU A 172 20.63 -10.21 -2.51
C LEU A 172 21.54 -10.66 -1.36
N GLU A 173 22.82 -10.92 -1.64
CA GLU A 173 23.82 -11.27 -0.63
C GLU A 173 24.00 -10.15 0.41
N HIS A 174 23.99 -8.88 -0.01
CA HIS A 174 24.07 -7.74 0.90
C HIS A 174 22.89 -7.70 1.86
N VAL A 175 21.65 -7.94 1.39
CA VAL A 175 20.45 -7.97 2.25
C VAL A 175 20.53 -9.14 3.22
N ARG A 176 20.84 -10.35 2.74
CA ARG A 176 21.04 -11.55 3.58
C ARG A 176 22.06 -11.27 4.68
N ASP A 177 23.26 -10.84 4.30
CA ASP A 177 24.34 -10.62 5.25
C ASP A 177 24.02 -9.45 6.19
N GLY A 178 23.26 -8.46 5.71
CA GLY A 178 22.75 -7.35 6.51
C GLY A 178 21.86 -7.83 7.66
N LEU A 179 21.00 -8.82 7.44
CA LEU A 179 20.18 -9.44 8.47
C LEU A 179 21.03 -10.26 9.46
N VAL A 180 21.90 -11.13 8.94
CA VAL A 180 22.75 -12.02 9.77
C VAL A 180 23.71 -11.20 10.65
N ARG A 181 24.40 -10.21 10.09
CA ARG A 181 25.34 -9.35 10.85
C ARG A 181 24.65 -8.57 11.99
N ARG A 182 23.34 -8.34 11.87
CA ARG A 182 22.52 -7.66 12.88
C ARG A 182 21.90 -8.62 13.89
N GLY A 183 22.20 -9.91 13.81
CA GLY A 183 21.84 -10.91 14.82
C GLY A 183 20.59 -11.72 14.50
N VAL A 184 20.06 -11.66 13.28
CA VAL A 184 19.00 -12.60 12.85
C VAL A 184 19.59 -14.00 12.74
N ASP A 185 19.17 -14.88 13.64
CA ASP A 185 19.70 -16.24 13.83
C ASP A 185 18.66 -17.34 13.58
N VAL A 186 17.46 -16.98 13.08
CA VAL A 186 16.41 -17.91 12.60
C VAL A 186 16.51 -18.14 11.09
N PRO A 187 16.03 -19.28 10.55
CA PRO A 187 16.12 -19.61 9.13
C PRO A 187 15.75 -18.46 8.19
N LEU A 188 16.62 -18.23 7.20
CA LEU A 188 16.39 -17.27 6.12
C LEU A 188 15.86 -17.97 4.87
N PHE A 189 14.98 -17.30 4.14
CA PHE A 189 14.38 -17.83 2.91
C PHE A 189 14.15 -16.75 1.85
N THR A 190 13.91 -17.17 0.60
CA THR A 190 13.43 -16.30 -0.49
C THR A 190 12.11 -16.81 -1.05
N SER A 191 11.35 -15.98 -1.77
CA SER A 191 10.16 -16.41 -2.52
C SER A 191 10.14 -15.80 -3.92
N ASP A 192 9.80 -16.60 -4.92
CA ASP A 192 9.69 -16.16 -6.32
C ASP A 192 8.57 -16.93 -7.05
N GLY A 193 8.21 -16.50 -8.27
CA GLY A 193 7.32 -17.27 -9.14
C GLY A 193 7.89 -18.67 -9.47
N PRO A 194 7.05 -19.68 -9.76
CA PRO A 194 7.45 -21.08 -9.93
C PRO A 194 8.03 -21.37 -11.32
N GLY A 195 9.04 -20.61 -11.73
CA GLY A 195 9.64 -20.70 -13.05
C GLY A 195 11.16 -20.68 -12.95
N PRO A 196 11.85 -21.39 -13.85
CA PRO A 196 13.31 -21.56 -13.76
C PRO A 196 14.06 -20.23 -13.82
N ASP A 197 13.56 -19.25 -14.57
CA ASP A 197 14.17 -17.94 -14.68
C ASP A 197 14.03 -17.13 -13.38
N TRP A 198 12.82 -17.04 -12.84
CA TRP A 198 12.56 -16.35 -11.57
C TRP A 198 13.35 -16.98 -10.42
N LEU A 199 13.33 -18.31 -10.30
CA LEU A 199 14.06 -19.03 -9.25
C LEU A 199 15.58 -18.90 -9.39
N ALA A 200 16.12 -18.92 -10.61
CA ALA A 200 17.56 -18.77 -10.84
C ALA A 200 18.07 -17.39 -10.44
N ASN A 201 17.26 -16.35 -10.61
CA ASN A 201 17.67 -14.96 -10.39
C ASN A 201 17.25 -14.40 -9.02
N GLY A 202 16.22 -14.98 -8.38
CA GLY A 202 15.67 -14.50 -7.11
C GLY A 202 16.10 -15.25 -5.85
N THR A 203 16.77 -16.41 -5.99
CA THR A 203 17.18 -17.25 -4.85
C THR A 203 18.67 -17.17 -4.57
N LEU A 204 19.06 -17.47 -3.32
CA LEU A 204 20.46 -17.59 -2.91
C LEU A 204 20.81 -19.02 -2.49
N PRO A 205 22.03 -19.50 -2.78
CA PRO A 205 22.52 -20.76 -2.22
C PRO A 205 22.52 -20.75 -0.69
N GLY A 206 22.08 -21.85 -0.08
CA GLY A 206 22.08 -22.03 1.38
C GLY A 206 20.87 -21.43 2.11
N LEU A 207 19.96 -20.75 1.40
CA LEU A 207 18.66 -20.33 1.91
C LEU A 207 17.57 -21.24 1.35
N ALA A 208 16.51 -21.45 2.12
CA ALA A 208 15.34 -22.16 1.60
C ALA A 208 14.68 -21.32 0.48
N ALA A 209 14.36 -21.97 -0.64
CA ALA A 209 13.58 -21.33 -1.70
C ALA A 209 12.10 -21.72 -1.59
N THR A 210 11.22 -20.72 -1.64
CA THR A 210 9.77 -20.91 -1.67
C THR A 210 9.20 -20.35 -2.98
N VAL A 211 7.97 -20.74 -3.33
CA VAL A 211 7.32 -20.31 -4.58
C VAL A 211 6.00 -19.60 -4.33
N ASN A 212 5.60 -18.70 -5.24
CA ASN A 212 4.36 -17.92 -5.15
C ASN A 212 3.44 -18.24 -6.34
N PHE A 213 2.20 -18.64 -6.08
CA PHE A 213 1.27 -19.01 -7.15
C PHE A 213 -0.20 -19.01 -6.70
N GLY A 214 -1.10 -18.75 -7.64
CA GLY A 214 -2.54 -18.83 -7.39
C GLY A 214 -3.15 -20.21 -7.69
N SER A 215 -2.50 -21.03 -8.51
CA SER A 215 -3.06 -22.33 -8.93
C SER A 215 -1.99 -23.32 -9.39
N ARG A 216 -2.43 -24.53 -9.81
CA ARG A 216 -1.55 -25.57 -10.40
C ARG A 216 -0.39 -26.00 -9.47
N ALA A 217 -0.71 -26.24 -8.20
CA ALA A 217 0.24 -26.62 -7.14
C ALA A 217 1.24 -27.72 -7.54
N ALA A 218 0.76 -28.81 -8.17
CA ALA A 218 1.63 -29.91 -8.59
C ALA A 218 2.71 -29.48 -9.61
N LYS A 219 2.38 -28.56 -10.51
CA LYS A 219 3.36 -28.00 -11.45
C LYS A 219 4.35 -27.11 -10.70
N ALA A 220 3.86 -26.19 -9.87
CA ALA A 220 4.70 -25.24 -9.17
C ALA A 220 5.71 -25.93 -8.22
N PHE A 221 5.24 -26.88 -7.41
CA PHE A 221 6.13 -27.69 -6.56
C PHE A 221 7.01 -28.65 -7.35
N GLY A 222 6.61 -29.06 -8.56
CA GLY A 222 7.47 -29.82 -9.46
C GLY A 222 8.66 -29.01 -9.95
N GLU A 223 8.44 -27.74 -10.34
CA GLU A 223 9.51 -26.82 -10.74
C GLU A 223 10.45 -26.52 -9.56
N LEU A 224 9.90 -26.29 -8.37
CA LEU A 224 10.70 -26.12 -7.15
C LEU A 224 11.54 -27.37 -6.85
N GLU A 225 10.98 -28.57 -6.92
CA GLU A 225 11.73 -29.82 -6.68
C GLU A 225 12.86 -30.02 -7.69
N VAL A 226 12.67 -29.64 -8.96
CA VAL A 226 13.73 -29.70 -9.97
C VAL A 226 14.86 -28.71 -9.64
N PHE A 227 14.51 -27.52 -9.16
CA PHE A 227 15.47 -26.45 -8.87
C PHE A 227 16.19 -26.63 -7.51
N ARG A 228 15.46 -27.06 -6.47
CA ARG A 228 15.94 -27.37 -5.10
C ARG A 228 15.49 -28.78 -4.67
N PRO A 229 16.15 -29.85 -5.14
CA PRO A 229 15.76 -31.21 -4.79
C PRO A 229 15.83 -31.48 -3.29
N GLY A 230 14.73 -31.98 -2.72
CA GLY A 230 14.64 -32.38 -1.30
C GLY A 230 14.46 -31.23 -0.29
N GLU A 231 14.33 -29.98 -0.72
CA GLU A 231 13.94 -28.87 0.17
C GLU A 231 12.43 -28.93 0.52
N PRO A 232 12.00 -28.40 1.69
CA PRO A 232 10.59 -28.30 2.03
C PRO A 232 9.79 -27.53 0.98
N LYS A 233 8.63 -28.08 0.60
CA LYS A 233 7.73 -27.43 -0.36
C LYS A 233 6.90 -26.40 0.36
N MET A 234 7.02 -25.13 -0.02
CA MET A 234 6.17 -24.09 0.52
C MET A 234 5.69 -23.15 -0.58
N CYS A 235 4.36 -22.92 -0.59
CA CYS A 235 3.76 -21.81 -1.29
C CYS A 235 3.76 -20.60 -0.34
N MET A 236 4.65 -19.62 -0.56
CA MET A 236 4.80 -18.46 0.32
C MET A 236 3.74 -17.37 0.03
N GLU A 237 3.17 -17.37 -1.16
CA GLU A 237 1.98 -16.59 -1.46
C GLU A 237 0.99 -17.42 -2.27
N PHE A 238 -0.02 -17.94 -1.58
CA PHE A 238 -1.17 -18.55 -2.23
C PHE A 238 -2.22 -17.48 -2.54
N TRP A 239 -2.17 -16.95 -3.76
CA TRP A 239 -3.12 -15.96 -4.28
C TRP A 239 -4.50 -16.59 -4.55
N HIS A 240 -5.28 -16.71 -3.49
CA HIS A 240 -6.60 -17.34 -3.48
C HIS A 240 -7.76 -16.34 -3.61
N GLY A 241 -7.44 -15.07 -3.68
CA GLY A 241 -8.29 -13.95 -4.08
C GLY A 241 -7.44 -12.97 -4.90
N TRP A 242 -7.85 -11.71 -5.00
CA TRP A 242 -7.07 -10.68 -5.70
C TRP A 242 -7.48 -9.26 -5.28
N PHE A 243 -6.63 -8.27 -5.57
CA PHE A 243 -6.90 -6.86 -5.31
C PHE A 243 -7.58 -6.17 -6.51
N ASP A 244 -8.16 -4.99 -6.28
CA ASP A 244 -8.85 -4.21 -7.32
C ASP A 244 -8.10 -2.92 -7.70
N HIS A 245 -8.27 -2.50 -8.95
CA HIS A 245 -7.97 -1.13 -9.37
C HIS A 245 -9.23 -0.29 -9.58
N TRP A 246 -9.09 1.03 -9.42
CA TRP A 246 -10.19 1.94 -9.75
C TRP A 246 -10.56 1.83 -11.24
N GLY A 247 -11.85 1.58 -11.51
CA GLY A 247 -12.44 1.43 -12.84
C GLY A 247 -12.66 -0.02 -13.29
N GLU A 248 -12.20 -1.00 -12.51
CA GLU A 248 -12.40 -2.42 -12.80
C GLU A 248 -13.70 -2.97 -12.18
N ASP A 249 -14.00 -4.25 -12.44
CA ASP A 249 -14.95 -5.04 -11.65
C ASP A 249 -14.21 -5.58 -10.40
N HIS A 250 -14.94 -5.90 -9.32
CA HIS A 250 -14.37 -6.44 -8.08
C HIS A 250 -13.91 -7.89 -8.27
N HIS A 251 -12.64 -8.18 -8.03
CA HIS A 251 -12.10 -9.52 -8.21
C HIS A 251 -12.53 -10.46 -7.08
N THR A 252 -13.09 -11.60 -7.47
CA THR A 252 -13.49 -12.66 -6.54
C THR A 252 -13.05 -14.02 -7.09
N ARG A 253 -13.00 -15.04 -6.25
CA ARG A 253 -12.65 -16.41 -6.64
C ARG A 253 -13.55 -17.40 -5.94
N ASP A 254 -13.99 -18.43 -6.67
CA ASP A 254 -14.83 -19.48 -6.12
C ASP A 254 -14.19 -20.13 -4.88
N PRO A 255 -14.90 -20.19 -3.73
CA PRO A 255 -14.36 -20.74 -2.50
C PRO A 255 -13.97 -22.21 -2.58
N GLN A 256 -14.72 -23.02 -3.34
CA GLN A 256 -14.46 -24.45 -3.47
C GLN A 256 -13.26 -24.71 -4.39
N GLU A 257 -13.11 -23.95 -5.47
CA GLU A 257 -11.93 -24.01 -6.33
C GLU A 257 -10.66 -23.68 -5.54
N ALA A 258 -10.67 -22.57 -4.79
CA ALA A 258 -9.54 -22.17 -3.96
C ALA A 258 -9.21 -23.24 -2.90
N ALA A 259 -10.23 -23.80 -2.25
CA ALA A 259 -10.04 -24.87 -1.27
C ALA A 259 -9.49 -26.16 -1.88
N GLN A 260 -9.82 -26.47 -3.13
CA GLN A 260 -9.22 -27.60 -3.84
C GLN A 260 -7.73 -27.39 -4.09
N VAL A 261 -7.30 -26.18 -4.48
CA VAL A 261 -5.86 -25.89 -4.65
C VAL A 261 -5.10 -26.02 -3.33
N LEU A 262 -5.71 -25.58 -2.22
CA LEU A 262 -5.16 -25.81 -0.88
C LEU A 262 -5.01 -27.30 -0.58
N ASP A 263 -6.04 -28.11 -0.85
CA ASP A 263 -6.01 -29.56 -0.62
C ASP A 263 -4.90 -30.25 -1.44
N ASP A 264 -4.72 -29.82 -2.69
CA ASP A 264 -3.65 -30.30 -3.58
C ASP A 264 -2.26 -29.99 -2.99
N MET A 265 -2.07 -28.78 -2.43
CA MET A 265 -0.80 -28.38 -1.80
C MET A 265 -0.50 -29.22 -0.55
N LEU A 266 -1.47 -29.33 0.36
CA LEU A 266 -1.28 -30.08 1.61
C LEU A 266 -1.13 -31.59 1.37
N SER A 267 -1.87 -32.14 0.40
CA SER A 267 -1.75 -33.55 -0.01
C SER A 267 -0.38 -33.88 -0.62
N ALA A 268 0.29 -32.90 -1.23
CA ALA A 268 1.66 -33.03 -1.73
C ALA A 268 2.72 -32.92 -0.62
N GLY A 269 2.30 -32.80 0.65
CA GLY A 269 3.19 -32.54 1.78
C GLY A 269 3.72 -31.11 1.82
N GLY A 270 3.08 -30.18 1.11
CA GLY A 270 3.48 -28.79 1.06
C GLY A 270 2.95 -27.98 2.25
N SER A 271 3.69 -26.93 2.57
CA SER A 271 3.28 -25.81 3.42
C SER A 271 2.64 -24.70 2.59
N VAL A 272 1.84 -23.86 3.23
CA VAL A 272 1.11 -22.76 2.56
C VAL A 272 1.10 -21.52 3.43
N ASN A 273 1.21 -20.36 2.78
CA ASN A 273 0.83 -19.07 3.34
C ASN A 273 -0.30 -18.46 2.50
N PHE A 274 -1.48 -18.26 3.09
CA PHE A 274 -2.62 -17.64 2.40
C PHE A 274 -2.34 -16.15 2.17
N TYR A 275 -2.27 -15.73 0.90
CA TYR A 275 -2.16 -14.31 0.54
C TYR A 275 -3.46 -13.84 -0.12
N MET A 276 -4.32 -13.05 0.52
CA MET A 276 -4.30 -12.59 1.92
C MET A 276 -5.23 -13.42 2.81
N ALA A 277 -4.82 -13.78 4.03
CA ALA A 277 -5.73 -14.39 4.99
C ALA A 277 -6.69 -13.35 5.61
N HIS A 278 -6.18 -12.15 5.85
CA HIS A 278 -6.94 -10.94 6.10
C HIS A 278 -6.22 -9.77 5.45
N GLY A 279 -6.83 -9.15 4.44
CA GLY A 279 -6.17 -8.08 3.70
C GLY A 279 -6.30 -6.71 4.35
N GLY A 280 -7.48 -6.34 4.86
CA GLY A 280 -7.72 -5.07 5.57
C GLY A 280 -7.93 -3.88 4.63
N THR A 281 -7.38 -2.71 4.98
CA THR A 281 -7.61 -1.45 4.24
C THR A 281 -6.29 -0.71 3.98
N ASN A 282 -6.13 -0.19 2.75
CA ASN A 282 -5.11 0.80 2.41
C ASN A 282 -5.54 2.17 2.93
N PHE A 283 -5.55 2.36 4.25
CA PHE A 283 -5.97 3.65 4.85
C PHE A 283 -5.16 4.83 4.32
N GLY A 284 -5.71 6.04 4.44
CA GLY A 284 -4.98 7.23 4.07
C GLY A 284 -4.62 7.26 2.58
N LEU A 285 -3.32 7.41 2.31
CA LEU A 285 -2.76 7.55 0.97
C LEU A 285 -1.76 6.44 0.65
N TRP A 286 -1.89 5.29 1.32
CA TRP A 286 -0.91 4.21 1.27
C TRP A 286 -1.16 3.18 0.16
N ASN A 287 -2.17 3.39 -0.69
CA ASN A 287 -2.42 2.53 -1.84
C ASN A 287 -1.24 2.56 -2.82
N GLY A 288 -0.87 1.40 -3.36
CA GLY A 288 0.06 1.32 -4.47
C GLY A 288 -0.64 1.53 -5.83
N ALA A 289 0.14 1.40 -6.90
CA ALA A 289 -0.36 1.29 -8.26
C ALA A 289 0.40 0.25 -9.10
N ASN A 290 -0.25 -0.28 -10.13
CA ASN A 290 0.39 -1.05 -11.20
C ASN A 290 0.47 -0.21 -12.48
N PHE A 291 1.19 -0.72 -13.48
CA PHE A 291 1.33 -0.03 -14.76
C PHE A 291 1.35 -1.00 -15.94
N ASP A 292 0.34 -0.91 -16.81
CA ASP A 292 0.28 -1.61 -18.09
C ASP A 292 -0.11 -0.62 -19.21
N GLY A 293 0.86 0.20 -19.63
CA GLY A 293 0.65 1.30 -20.59
C GLY A 293 -0.06 2.53 -20.00
N VAL A 294 -0.90 2.33 -18.99
CA VAL A 294 -1.53 3.37 -18.16
C VAL A 294 -1.35 3.02 -16.68
N LEU A 295 -1.39 4.04 -15.82
CA LEU A 295 -1.36 3.83 -14.37
C LEU A 295 -2.67 3.19 -13.91
N GLN A 296 -2.57 2.17 -13.06
CA GLN A 296 -3.68 1.44 -12.46
C GLN A 296 -3.59 1.55 -10.93
N PRO A 297 -4.16 2.60 -10.32
CA PRO A 297 -4.11 2.77 -8.87
C PRO A 297 -4.99 1.73 -8.18
N THR A 298 -4.43 1.02 -7.20
CA THR A 298 -5.16 0.09 -6.35
C THR A 298 -6.19 0.84 -5.50
N VAL A 299 -7.34 0.23 -5.26
CA VAL A 299 -8.42 0.82 -4.46
C VAL A 299 -8.05 0.92 -2.96
N THR A 300 -8.88 1.64 -2.21
CA THR A 300 -8.67 1.82 -0.76
C THR A 300 -8.94 0.53 0.01
N SER A 301 -9.98 -0.22 -0.35
CA SER A 301 -10.20 -1.54 0.22
C SER A 301 -9.07 -2.47 -0.17
N TYR A 302 -8.61 -3.28 0.78
CA TYR A 302 -7.74 -4.42 0.49
C TYR A 302 -8.41 -5.70 1.01
N ASP A 303 -9.74 -5.80 0.84
CA ASP A 303 -10.53 -6.99 1.20
C ASP A 303 -9.94 -8.27 0.59
N TYR A 304 -9.48 -8.17 -0.66
CA TYR A 304 -8.78 -9.21 -1.41
C TYR A 304 -9.65 -10.45 -1.71
N ASP A 305 -10.95 -10.44 -1.40
CA ASP A 305 -11.79 -11.64 -1.32
C ASP A 305 -11.16 -12.70 -0.40
N ALA A 306 -10.65 -12.25 0.75
CA ALA A 306 -9.99 -13.07 1.75
C ALA A 306 -10.99 -13.95 2.56
N PRO A 307 -10.52 -15.00 3.27
CA PRO A 307 -11.35 -15.75 4.19
C PRO A 307 -11.86 -14.88 5.35
N VAL A 308 -11.07 -13.89 5.78
CA VAL A 308 -11.51 -12.86 6.73
C VAL A 308 -11.57 -11.51 6.00
N GLY A 309 -12.78 -11.02 5.76
CA GLY A 309 -13.04 -9.81 4.98
C GLY A 309 -12.50 -8.53 5.62
N GLU A 310 -12.58 -7.41 4.90
CA GLU A 310 -12.04 -6.09 5.32
C GLU A 310 -12.49 -5.68 6.74
N GLY A 311 -13.76 -5.90 7.08
CA GLY A 311 -14.33 -5.59 8.38
C GLY A 311 -14.27 -6.72 9.41
N GLY A 312 -13.53 -7.81 9.14
CA GLY A 312 -13.43 -8.99 10.00
C GLY A 312 -14.50 -10.05 9.77
N GLU A 313 -15.30 -9.95 8.70
CA GLU A 313 -16.33 -10.93 8.35
C GLU A 313 -15.73 -12.31 8.06
N ILE A 314 -16.40 -13.36 8.55
CA ILE A 314 -16.08 -14.74 8.19
C ILE A 314 -16.79 -15.06 6.87
N THR A 315 -16.02 -15.38 5.83
CA THR A 315 -16.56 -15.62 4.49
C THR A 315 -16.77 -17.12 4.20
N ALA A 316 -17.36 -17.44 3.04
CA ALA A 316 -17.46 -18.83 2.60
C ALA A 316 -16.09 -19.49 2.41
N LYS A 317 -15.04 -18.72 2.07
CA LYS A 317 -13.67 -19.22 1.97
C LYS A 317 -13.09 -19.64 3.30
N PHE A 318 -13.39 -18.91 4.39
CA PHE A 318 -12.96 -19.32 5.73
C PHE A 318 -13.42 -20.74 6.06
N HIS A 319 -14.70 -21.02 5.86
CA HIS A 319 -15.26 -22.34 6.15
C HIS A 319 -14.67 -23.41 5.24
N ALA A 320 -14.57 -23.13 3.94
CA ALA A 320 -13.97 -24.06 2.99
C ALA A 320 -12.51 -24.39 3.32
N PHE A 321 -11.69 -23.39 3.68
CA PHE A 321 -10.29 -23.61 4.07
C PHE A 321 -10.18 -24.33 5.41
N ARG A 322 -10.96 -23.95 6.43
CA ARG A 322 -10.97 -24.64 7.73
C ARG A 322 -11.29 -26.13 7.57
N ASP A 323 -12.26 -26.47 6.71
CA ASP A 323 -12.60 -27.86 6.41
C ASP A 323 -11.42 -28.61 5.77
N VAL A 324 -10.71 -28.00 4.83
CA VAL A 324 -9.51 -28.62 4.23
C VAL A 324 -8.39 -28.78 5.25
N ILE A 325 -8.09 -27.74 6.04
CA ILE A 325 -7.07 -27.79 7.08
C ILE A 325 -7.38 -28.93 8.06
N GLY A 326 -8.63 -29.09 8.50
CA GLY A 326 -9.05 -30.17 9.41
C GLY A 326 -8.96 -31.59 8.85
N ARG A 327 -8.78 -31.76 7.53
CA ARG A 327 -8.46 -33.07 6.93
C ARG A 327 -6.97 -33.43 7.02
N HIS A 328 -6.10 -32.44 7.19
CA HIS A 328 -4.63 -32.59 7.17
C HIS A 328 -3.96 -32.30 8.51
N PHE A 329 -4.61 -31.53 9.38
CA PHE A 329 -4.11 -31.05 10.67
C PHE A 329 -5.19 -31.18 11.75
N GLU A 330 -4.77 -31.23 13.00
CA GLU A 330 -5.67 -31.08 14.14
C GLU A 330 -6.08 -29.60 14.25
N LEU A 331 -7.39 -29.34 14.22
CA LEU A 331 -7.90 -27.98 14.37
C LEU A 331 -7.89 -27.56 15.85
N PRO A 332 -7.64 -26.27 16.14
CA PRO A 332 -7.81 -25.76 17.49
C PRO A 332 -9.29 -25.85 17.91
N ASP A 333 -9.52 -26.22 19.17
CA ASP A 333 -10.82 -26.20 19.83
C ASP A 333 -11.19 -24.77 20.24
N VAL A 334 -11.23 -23.88 19.25
CA VAL A 334 -11.51 -22.45 19.39
C VAL A 334 -12.48 -22.05 18.29
N GLU A 335 -13.59 -21.44 18.70
CA GLU A 335 -14.54 -20.80 17.79
C GLU A 335 -14.08 -19.38 17.46
N PRO A 336 -14.28 -18.90 16.23
CA PRO A 336 -13.92 -17.53 15.89
C PRO A 336 -14.79 -16.53 16.68
N PRO A 337 -14.23 -15.36 17.04
CA PRO A 337 -14.99 -14.35 17.77
C PRO A 337 -16.24 -13.91 16.98
N PRO A 338 -17.34 -13.54 17.66
CA PRO A 338 -18.53 -13.02 16.99
C PRO A 338 -18.16 -11.77 16.18
N LEU A 339 -18.90 -11.50 15.10
CA LEU A 339 -18.69 -10.28 14.34
C LEU A 339 -18.93 -9.05 15.23
N LEU A 340 -18.07 -8.05 15.11
CA LEU A 340 -18.21 -6.80 15.85
C LEU A 340 -19.52 -6.08 15.45
N PRO A 341 -20.14 -5.32 16.37
CA PRO A 341 -21.34 -4.54 16.05
C PRO A 341 -21.12 -3.60 14.86
N ARG A 342 -22.19 -3.39 14.08
CA ARG A 342 -22.23 -2.44 12.97
C ARG A 342 -23.08 -1.23 13.34
N LEU A 343 -22.72 -0.05 12.83
CA LEU A 343 -23.56 1.14 12.91
C LEU A 343 -24.85 0.96 12.12
N GLU A 344 -25.94 1.54 12.61
CA GLU A 344 -27.21 1.55 11.89
C GLU A 344 -27.10 2.36 10.59
N PRO A 345 -27.64 1.84 9.47
CA PRO A 345 -27.64 2.56 8.20
C PRO A 345 -28.42 3.87 8.26
N ARG A 346 -27.84 4.95 7.72
CA ARG A 346 -28.46 6.28 7.66
C ARG A 346 -27.77 7.19 6.67
N THR A 347 -28.46 8.26 6.29
CA THR A 347 -27.92 9.33 5.43
C THR A 347 -27.68 10.58 6.28
N VAL A 348 -26.52 11.20 6.09
CA VAL A 348 -26.10 12.42 6.78
C VAL A 348 -25.88 13.51 5.72
N GLU A 349 -26.66 14.58 5.80
CA GLU A 349 -26.53 15.71 4.89
C GLU A 349 -25.29 16.54 5.24
N VAL A 350 -24.62 17.06 4.20
CA VAL A 350 -23.52 18.02 4.34
C VAL A 350 -24.10 19.38 4.70
N ASP A 351 -23.56 20.00 5.75
CA ASP A 351 -24.05 21.29 6.28
C ASP A 351 -23.03 22.43 6.18
N ARG A 352 -21.77 22.10 5.89
CA ARG A 352 -20.64 23.03 5.89
C ARG A 352 -19.75 22.81 4.69
N TRP A 353 -19.23 23.90 4.14
CA TRP A 353 -18.36 23.88 2.96
C TRP A 353 -17.17 24.82 3.13
N ALA A 354 -16.08 24.50 2.45
CA ALA A 354 -14.87 25.32 2.40
C ALA A 354 -14.27 25.21 0.99
N SER A 355 -13.72 26.30 0.48
CA SER A 355 -12.89 26.28 -0.73
C SER A 355 -11.61 25.50 -0.47
N PHE A 356 -10.93 25.05 -1.53
CA PHE A 356 -9.64 24.37 -1.35
C PHE A 356 -8.61 25.25 -0.62
N ASP A 357 -8.56 26.56 -0.90
CA ASP A 357 -7.66 27.51 -0.25
C ASP A 357 -7.96 27.72 1.25
N ASP A 358 -9.15 27.36 1.74
CA ASP A 358 -9.50 27.47 3.16
C ASP A 358 -8.75 26.44 4.03
N SER A 359 -7.97 25.54 3.43
CA SER A 359 -7.03 24.64 4.12
C SER A 359 -5.58 25.12 4.06
N ALA A 360 -5.31 26.32 3.50
CA ALA A 360 -3.95 26.79 3.24
C ALA A 360 -3.05 26.92 4.48
N SER A 361 -3.62 27.07 5.67
CA SER A 361 -2.86 27.06 6.93
C SER A 361 -2.27 25.70 7.29
N SER A 362 -2.76 24.62 6.68
CA SER A 362 -2.28 23.24 6.88
C SER A 362 -1.27 22.80 5.81
N TRP A 363 -0.94 23.66 4.84
CA TRP A 363 -0.02 23.31 3.75
C TRP A 363 1.44 23.48 4.16
N GLY A 364 2.33 22.80 3.43
CA GLY A 364 3.77 22.98 3.60
C GLY A 364 4.24 24.39 3.22
N GLU A 365 5.47 24.74 3.61
CA GLU A 365 6.05 26.02 3.21
C GLU A 365 6.23 26.10 1.69
N PRO A 366 5.77 27.17 1.01
CA PRO A 366 5.95 27.30 -0.43
C PRO A 366 7.42 27.43 -0.84
N VAL A 367 7.86 26.59 -1.77
CA VAL A 367 9.23 26.59 -2.30
C VAL A 367 9.27 27.25 -3.66
N ARG A 368 9.97 28.39 -3.75
CA ARG A 368 10.14 29.11 -5.02
C ARG A 368 11.40 28.68 -5.78
N ARG A 369 11.24 28.30 -7.05
CA ARG A 369 12.34 27.89 -7.94
C ARG A 369 12.11 28.33 -9.39
N PRO A 370 13.16 28.37 -10.22
CA PRO A 370 12.98 28.61 -11.66
C PRO A 370 12.13 27.54 -12.35
N MET A 371 12.12 26.31 -11.85
CA MET A 371 11.34 25.18 -12.38
C MET A 371 10.41 24.65 -11.27
N PRO A 372 9.30 23.98 -11.61
CA PRO A 372 8.51 23.26 -10.61
C PRO A 372 9.38 22.21 -9.90
N VAL A 373 9.05 21.96 -8.63
CA VAL A 373 9.74 21.00 -7.76
C VAL A 373 8.87 19.76 -7.58
N THR A 374 9.44 18.55 -7.65
CA THR A 374 8.64 17.32 -7.47
C THR A 374 8.18 17.17 -6.02
N MET A 375 7.18 16.33 -5.77
CA MET A 375 6.67 16.03 -4.43
C MET A 375 7.80 15.63 -3.47
N GLU A 376 8.71 14.78 -3.93
CA GLU A 376 9.79 14.24 -3.10
C GLU A 376 10.84 15.30 -2.76
N GLU A 377 11.10 16.24 -3.69
CA GLU A 377 12.01 17.37 -3.45
C GLU A 377 11.43 18.38 -2.44
N LEU A 378 10.10 18.46 -2.30
CA LEU A 378 9.43 19.21 -1.24
C LEU A 378 9.55 18.53 0.14
N GLY A 379 10.12 17.33 0.20
CA GLY A 379 10.20 16.53 1.42
C GLY A 379 8.89 15.81 1.75
N SER A 380 7.90 15.88 0.86
CA SER A 380 6.61 15.22 1.03
C SER A 380 6.59 13.86 0.35
N GLY A 381 5.91 12.90 0.97
CA GLY A 381 5.78 11.55 0.44
C GLY A 381 4.50 11.33 -0.36
N ARG A 382 3.39 11.98 0.00
CA ARG A 382 2.03 11.63 -0.43
C ARG A 382 1.15 12.89 -0.45
N GLY A 383 -0.04 12.79 -1.06
CA GLY A 383 -1.03 13.86 -1.06
C GLY A 383 -1.09 14.60 -2.39
N LEU A 384 -1.08 15.92 -2.33
CA LEU A 384 -1.16 16.78 -3.51
C LEU A 384 0.05 17.73 -3.58
N VAL A 385 0.34 18.25 -4.77
CA VAL A 385 1.28 19.36 -4.95
C VAL A 385 0.59 20.48 -5.71
N LEU A 386 0.62 21.68 -5.12
CA LEU A 386 0.13 22.89 -5.76
C LEU A 386 1.30 23.67 -6.37
N TYR A 387 1.24 23.90 -7.68
CA TYR A 387 2.18 24.73 -8.41
C TYR A 387 1.52 26.06 -8.79
N ARG A 388 2.11 27.19 -8.36
CA ARG A 388 1.63 28.54 -8.69
C ARG A 388 2.64 29.28 -9.54
N GLY A 389 2.15 29.92 -10.60
CA GLY A 389 2.99 30.67 -11.53
C GLY A 389 2.20 31.69 -12.33
N SER A 390 2.89 32.38 -13.24
CA SER A 390 2.25 33.30 -14.18
C SER A 390 2.80 33.10 -15.59
N VAL A 391 1.90 33.03 -16.56
CA VAL A 391 2.21 32.65 -17.93
C VAL A 391 1.91 33.81 -18.87
N LEU A 392 2.92 34.31 -19.56
CA LEU A 392 2.70 35.20 -20.69
C LEU A 392 2.27 34.37 -21.91
N VAL A 393 0.97 34.38 -22.19
CA VAL A 393 0.37 33.67 -23.32
C VAL A 393 0.50 34.52 -24.59
N PRO A 394 1.06 33.99 -25.70
CA PRO A 394 1.15 34.72 -26.96
C PRO A 394 -0.23 35.14 -27.54
N PRO A 395 -0.30 36.23 -28.34
CA PRO A 395 -1.56 36.75 -28.88
C PRO A 395 -2.39 35.76 -29.71
N ASP A 396 -1.74 34.77 -30.32
CA ASP A 396 -2.40 33.74 -31.12
C ASP A 396 -2.82 32.51 -30.31
N GLY A 397 -2.70 32.58 -28.98
CA GLY A 397 -2.98 31.48 -28.07
C GLY A 397 -1.96 30.35 -28.19
N ARG A 398 -1.77 29.60 -27.10
CA ARG A 398 -0.87 28.44 -27.08
C ARG A 398 -1.33 27.40 -26.09
N GLN A 399 -0.77 26.21 -26.23
CA GLN A 399 -0.98 25.12 -25.30
C GLN A 399 0.02 25.16 -24.14
N LEU A 400 -0.50 25.01 -22.93
CA LEU A 400 0.25 24.66 -21.74
C LEU A 400 0.52 23.15 -21.74
N VAL A 401 1.77 22.75 -21.58
CA VAL A 401 2.18 21.35 -21.52
C VAL A 401 2.79 21.08 -20.15
N LEU A 402 2.38 19.99 -19.52
CA LEU A 402 2.90 19.52 -18.23
C LEU A 402 3.85 18.35 -18.50
N ASP A 403 5.13 18.53 -18.17
CA ASP A 403 6.16 17.53 -18.41
C ASP A 403 6.20 16.53 -17.26
N ASP A 404 6.26 15.24 -17.62
CA ASP A 404 6.31 14.12 -16.69
C ASP A 404 5.24 14.21 -15.60
N LEU A 405 4.02 14.58 -15.99
CA LEU A 405 2.89 14.63 -15.06
C LEU A 405 2.71 13.27 -14.39
N ALA A 406 2.72 13.27 -13.07
CA ALA A 406 2.53 12.11 -12.22
C ALA A 406 1.63 12.52 -11.02
N ASP A 407 0.31 12.27 -11.05
CA ASP A 407 -0.41 11.43 -12.01
C ASP A 407 -1.55 12.15 -12.73
N ARG A 408 -2.23 13.07 -12.04
CA ARG A 408 -3.38 13.80 -12.58
C ARG A 408 -3.31 15.26 -12.14
N ALA A 409 -3.66 16.18 -13.02
CA ALA A 409 -3.62 17.61 -12.74
C ALA A 409 -4.99 18.27 -12.92
N HIS A 410 -5.35 19.15 -12.00
CA HIS A 410 -6.38 20.17 -12.15
C HIS A 410 -5.70 21.50 -12.46
N VAL A 411 -6.04 22.11 -13.59
CA VAL A 411 -5.40 23.35 -14.06
C VAL A 411 -6.38 24.51 -13.97
N PHE A 412 -5.95 25.58 -13.29
CA PHE A 412 -6.71 26.79 -13.07
C PHE A 412 -6.03 27.98 -13.70
N VAL A 413 -6.84 28.89 -14.25
CA VAL A 413 -6.41 30.11 -14.91
C VAL A 413 -7.26 31.25 -14.36
N ASP A 414 -6.63 32.26 -13.77
CA ASP A 414 -7.34 33.34 -13.06
C ASP A 414 -8.41 32.80 -12.08
N GLY A 415 -8.07 31.74 -11.34
CA GLY A 415 -8.96 31.09 -10.36
C GLY A 415 -10.07 30.21 -10.94
N THR A 416 -10.19 30.10 -12.26
CA THR A 416 -11.19 29.24 -12.92
C THR A 416 -10.57 27.95 -13.42
N ARG A 417 -11.17 26.78 -13.12
CA ARG A 417 -10.70 25.50 -13.64
C ARG A 417 -10.92 25.42 -15.15
N VAL A 418 -9.84 25.18 -15.91
CA VAL A 418 -9.90 25.08 -17.38
C VAL A 418 -9.68 23.67 -17.90
N ALA A 419 -9.05 22.80 -17.11
CA ALA A 419 -8.79 21.42 -17.50
C ALA A 419 -8.59 20.50 -16.29
N VAL A 420 -8.91 19.23 -16.50
CA VAL A 420 -8.46 18.10 -15.67
C VAL A 420 -7.84 17.10 -16.64
N VAL A 421 -6.58 16.73 -16.42
CA VAL A 421 -5.82 15.85 -17.34
C VAL A 421 -5.10 14.76 -16.57
N ASP A 422 -5.14 13.53 -17.08
CA ASP A 422 -4.29 12.44 -16.61
C ASP A 422 -2.94 12.45 -17.37
N ALA A 423 -1.92 11.79 -16.81
CA ALA A 423 -0.55 11.77 -17.35
C ALA A 423 -0.43 11.52 -18.88
N PRO A 424 -1.16 10.55 -19.50
CA PRO A 424 -1.07 10.31 -20.94
C PRO A 424 -1.58 11.49 -21.79
N GLU A 425 -2.49 12.31 -21.24
CA GLU A 425 -3.16 13.41 -21.94
C GLU A 425 -2.38 14.72 -21.81
N ALA A 426 -1.54 14.86 -20.78
CA ALA A 426 -0.74 16.05 -20.52
C ALA A 426 0.12 16.50 -21.71
N ALA A 427 0.59 15.53 -22.51
CA ALA A 427 1.39 15.78 -23.71
C ALA A 427 0.59 16.44 -24.85
N ALA A 428 -0.74 16.29 -24.88
CA ALA A 428 -1.60 16.86 -25.92
C ALA A 428 -1.81 18.38 -25.77
N GLY A 429 -1.49 18.93 -24.59
CA GLY A 429 -1.47 20.35 -24.31
C GLY A 429 -2.84 20.99 -24.05
N ILE A 430 -2.90 21.86 -23.04
CA ILE A 430 -4.10 22.55 -22.57
C ILE A 430 -4.19 23.93 -23.21
N PRO A 431 -5.21 24.25 -24.01
CA PRO A 431 -5.29 25.54 -24.71
C PRO A 431 -5.48 26.69 -23.71
N LEU A 432 -4.63 27.71 -23.82
CA LEU A 432 -4.72 28.95 -23.05
C LEU A 432 -5.03 30.14 -23.97
N THR A 433 -5.91 31.01 -23.50
CA THR A 433 -6.25 32.28 -24.17
C THR A 433 -5.43 33.41 -23.54
N PRO A 434 -4.83 34.32 -24.33
CA PRO A 434 -4.11 35.47 -23.78
C PRO A 434 -5.06 36.46 -23.12
N ARG A 435 -4.58 37.09 -22.04
CA ARG A 435 -5.29 38.23 -21.44
C ARG A 435 -5.28 39.42 -22.40
N THR A 436 -6.37 40.18 -22.37
CA THR A 436 -6.55 41.35 -23.25
C THR A 436 -5.68 42.54 -22.86
N ASP A 437 -5.22 42.60 -21.62
CA ASP A 437 -4.31 43.63 -21.09
C ASP A 437 -2.83 43.35 -21.41
N GLY A 438 -2.50 42.16 -21.93
CA GLY A 438 -1.13 41.75 -22.24
C GLY A 438 -0.30 41.36 -21.01
N GLU A 439 -0.90 41.32 -19.82
CA GLU A 439 -0.23 40.92 -18.59
C GLU A 439 -0.09 39.38 -18.51
N PRO A 440 0.89 38.87 -17.73
CA PRO A 440 0.99 37.44 -17.44
C PRO A 440 -0.28 36.92 -16.77
N THR A 441 -0.76 35.76 -17.23
CA THR A 441 -1.93 35.09 -16.67
C THR A 441 -1.53 34.22 -15.46
N PRO A 442 -2.08 34.45 -14.25
CA PRO A 442 -1.98 33.52 -13.13
C PRO A 442 -2.43 32.11 -13.51
N VAL A 443 -1.58 31.12 -13.23
CA VAL A 443 -1.86 29.70 -13.46
C VAL A 443 -1.56 28.92 -12.20
N GLU A 444 -2.49 28.05 -11.84
CA GLU A 444 -2.31 27.08 -10.77
C GLU A 444 -2.47 25.66 -11.34
N VAL A 445 -1.60 24.75 -10.93
CA VAL A 445 -1.66 23.34 -11.30
C VAL A 445 -1.66 22.55 -10.01
N LEU A 446 -2.80 21.95 -9.67
CA LEU A 446 -2.94 21.07 -8.51
C LEU A 446 -2.78 19.62 -8.98
N VAL A 447 -1.68 18.98 -8.58
CA VAL A 447 -1.33 17.62 -8.99
C VAL A 447 -1.67 16.63 -7.89
N GLU A 448 -2.42 15.59 -8.24
CA GLU A 448 -2.74 14.44 -7.40
C GLU A 448 -1.70 13.33 -7.59
N ASN A 449 -1.07 12.90 -6.49
CA ASN A 449 -0.40 11.60 -6.42
C ASN A 449 -1.47 10.52 -6.18
N ARG A 450 -1.64 9.58 -7.12
CA ARG A 450 -2.64 8.51 -7.06
C ARG A 450 -2.11 7.20 -6.45
N GLY A 451 -0.86 7.19 -5.97
CA GLY A 451 -0.16 6.02 -5.44
C GLY A 451 1.05 5.70 -6.32
N ARG A 452 2.21 5.42 -5.71
CA ARG A 452 3.40 5.03 -6.46
C ARG A 452 3.32 3.60 -6.97
N ILE A 453 3.92 3.38 -8.13
CA ILE A 453 4.06 2.07 -8.73
C ILE A 453 4.80 1.14 -7.78
N ASN A 454 4.20 -0.01 -7.49
CA ASN A 454 4.69 -0.99 -6.52
C ASN A 454 5.21 -2.28 -7.15
N PHE A 455 5.11 -2.46 -8.48
CA PHE A 455 5.57 -3.65 -9.18
C PHE A 455 6.14 -3.33 -10.58
N GLY A 456 7.05 -4.20 -11.05
CA GLY A 456 7.56 -4.17 -12.41
C GLY A 456 8.66 -3.13 -12.70
N PRO A 457 9.02 -2.93 -13.98
CA PRO A 457 10.23 -2.22 -14.38
C PRO A 457 10.20 -0.70 -14.17
N ARG A 458 9.05 -0.16 -13.74
CA ARG A 458 8.89 1.27 -13.44
C ARG A 458 9.08 1.59 -11.96
N VAL A 459 9.23 0.59 -11.09
CA VAL A 459 9.65 0.81 -9.71
C VAL A 459 10.97 1.59 -9.71
N GLY A 460 11.02 2.66 -8.91
CA GLY A 460 12.15 3.59 -8.84
C GLY A 460 12.16 4.69 -9.90
N ARG A 461 11.15 4.75 -10.77
CA ARG A 461 11.03 5.78 -11.83
C ARG A 461 9.77 6.65 -11.73
N ASP A 462 8.99 6.48 -10.67
CA ASP A 462 7.67 7.09 -10.48
C ASP A 462 7.70 8.27 -9.48
N ARG A 463 8.42 9.34 -9.85
CA ARG A 463 8.41 10.61 -9.11
C ARG A 463 7.08 11.31 -9.31
N LYS A 464 6.53 11.91 -8.26
CA LYS A 464 5.20 12.55 -8.29
C LYS A 464 5.28 14.06 -8.44
N GLY A 465 4.30 14.66 -9.11
CA GLY A 465 4.26 16.08 -9.46
C GLY A 465 4.46 16.34 -10.95
N VAL A 466 5.17 17.42 -11.29
CA VAL A 466 5.60 17.73 -12.67
C VAL A 466 7.07 18.14 -12.68
N SER A 467 7.80 17.77 -13.73
CA SER A 467 9.22 18.13 -13.91
C SER A 467 9.39 19.49 -14.61
N GLY A 468 8.36 19.94 -15.32
CA GLY A 468 8.38 21.17 -16.08
C GLY A 468 6.99 21.60 -16.53
N ILE A 469 6.82 22.91 -16.70
CA ILE A 469 5.60 23.48 -17.27
C ILE A 469 6.00 24.40 -18.41
N ARG A 470 5.46 24.14 -19.61
CA ARG A 470 5.83 24.82 -20.84
C ARG A 470 4.65 25.46 -21.53
N ILE A 471 4.92 26.53 -22.27
CA ILE A 471 4.02 27.03 -23.30
C ILE A 471 4.60 26.67 -24.67
N ALA A 472 3.91 25.79 -25.39
CA ALA A 472 4.48 25.06 -26.51
C ALA A 472 5.85 24.43 -26.15
N HIS A 473 6.95 24.87 -26.78
CA HIS A 473 8.30 24.33 -26.56
C HIS A 473 9.11 25.08 -25.49
N ARG A 474 8.59 26.17 -24.91
CA ARG A 474 9.35 27.05 -24.00
C ARG A 474 8.93 26.82 -22.56
N PHE A 475 9.90 26.59 -21.67
CA PHE A 475 9.66 26.57 -20.22
C PHE A 475 9.18 27.91 -19.67
N ILE A 476 8.20 27.83 -18.78
CA ILE A 476 7.78 28.94 -17.94
C ILE A 476 8.59 28.84 -16.65
N HIS A 477 9.09 29.98 -16.18
CA HIS A 477 9.96 30.03 -15.01
C HIS A 477 9.35 30.79 -13.84
N GLY A 478 9.89 30.55 -12.64
CA GLY A 478 9.56 31.30 -11.42
C GLY A 478 8.37 30.72 -10.66
N TRP A 479 8.27 29.39 -10.63
CA TRP A 479 7.22 28.64 -9.96
C TRP A 479 7.38 28.63 -8.45
N GLU A 480 6.24 28.62 -7.78
CA GLU A 480 6.10 28.30 -6.37
C GLU A 480 5.45 26.92 -6.26
N SER A 481 6.07 26.01 -5.52
CA SER A 481 5.62 24.63 -5.31
C SER A 481 5.30 24.41 -3.84
N THR A 482 4.12 23.90 -3.54
CA THR A 482 3.63 23.69 -2.17
C THR A 482 3.10 22.28 -2.00
N ALA A 483 3.58 21.56 -1.00
CA ALA A 483 3.06 20.24 -0.64
C ALA A 483 1.77 20.37 0.17
N VAL A 484 0.78 19.54 -0.11
CA VAL A 484 -0.49 19.45 0.63
C VAL A 484 -0.61 18.03 1.17
N GLU A 485 -0.17 17.84 2.40
CA GLU A 485 -0.08 16.55 3.09
C GLU A 485 -1.42 16.21 3.74
N LEU A 486 -2.33 15.63 2.96
CA LEU A 486 -3.70 15.32 3.38
C LEU A 486 -3.79 14.34 4.57
N ASP A 487 -2.75 13.54 4.79
CA ASP A 487 -2.61 12.57 5.88
C ASP A 487 -1.84 13.14 7.11
N ALA A 488 -1.51 14.43 7.11
CA ALA A 488 -0.87 15.08 8.26
C ALA A 488 -1.82 15.15 9.47
N GLU A 489 -1.26 14.96 10.66
CA GLU A 489 -2.02 15.07 11.92
C GLU A 489 -2.64 16.46 12.06
N GLY A 490 -3.94 16.52 12.35
CA GLY A 490 -4.66 17.78 12.52
C GLY A 490 -4.99 18.52 11.21
N PHE A 491 -4.75 17.93 10.03
CA PHE A 491 -5.00 18.57 8.73
C PHE A 491 -6.40 19.21 8.64
N THR A 492 -7.45 18.46 9.00
CA THR A 492 -8.85 18.93 8.91
C THR A 492 -9.19 20.03 9.92
N ALA A 493 -8.47 20.11 11.05
CA ALA A 493 -8.68 21.17 12.04
C ALA A 493 -8.24 22.55 11.53
N GLY A 494 -7.36 22.59 10.52
CA GLY A 494 -6.95 23.83 9.86
C GLY A 494 -7.89 24.28 8.73
N ILE A 495 -9.00 23.58 8.47
CA ILE A 495 -9.95 23.94 7.42
C ILE A 495 -10.98 24.93 7.99
N SER A 496 -11.09 26.08 7.34
CA SER A 496 -12.06 27.12 7.73
C SER A 496 -13.40 26.92 7.04
N PHE A 497 -14.27 26.10 7.63
CA PHE A 497 -15.62 25.86 7.11
C PHE A 497 -16.57 27.04 7.29
N GLY A 498 -17.39 27.30 6.26
CA GLY A 498 -18.49 28.24 6.29
C GLY A 498 -19.82 27.60 5.86
N SER A 499 -20.87 28.41 5.87
CA SER A 499 -22.17 28.08 5.26
C SER A 499 -22.25 28.84 3.94
N PRO A 500 -22.09 28.18 2.78
CA PRO A 500 -22.10 28.89 1.52
C PRO A 500 -23.53 29.33 1.16
N ASP A 501 -23.65 30.47 0.46
CA ASP A 501 -24.93 30.94 -0.07
C ASP A 501 -25.48 29.99 -1.16
N GLU A 502 -24.58 29.33 -1.91
CA GLU A 502 -24.89 28.32 -2.93
C GLU A 502 -23.98 27.09 -2.78
N VAL A 503 -24.55 25.90 -2.95
CA VAL A 503 -23.79 24.64 -2.89
C VAL A 503 -22.82 24.57 -4.08
N PRO A 504 -21.52 24.32 -3.85
CA PRO A 504 -20.53 24.16 -4.91
C PRO A 504 -20.92 23.07 -5.90
N THR A 505 -20.78 23.35 -7.20
CA THR A 505 -21.10 22.40 -8.28
C THR A 505 -19.87 21.70 -8.86
N GLU A 506 -18.67 22.10 -8.43
CA GLU A 506 -17.40 21.62 -8.96
C GLU A 506 -16.30 21.70 -7.88
N GLY A 507 -15.45 20.68 -7.79
CA GLY A 507 -14.26 20.68 -6.92
C GLY A 507 -13.03 21.37 -7.51
N PRO A 508 -11.89 21.43 -6.81
CA PRO A 508 -11.64 20.91 -5.47
C PRO A 508 -12.37 21.73 -4.40
N VAL A 509 -13.11 21.05 -3.53
CA VAL A 509 -13.88 21.69 -2.45
C VAL A 509 -13.97 20.78 -1.24
N TYR A 510 -13.97 21.38 -0.05
CA TYR A 510 -14.24 20.66 1.19
C TYR A 510 -15.72 20.73 1.55
N ALA A 511 -16.22 19.62 2.07
CA ALA A 511 -17.55 19.47 2.63
C ALA A 511 -17.42 18.81 4.01
N ALA A 512 -18.27 19.21 4.96
CA ALA A 512 -18.32 18.59 6.27
C ALA A 512 -19.76 18.28 6.70
N ALA A 513 -19.89 17.21 7.48
CA ALA A 513 -21.14 16.78 8.09
C ALA A 513 -20.86 16.30 9.52
N THR A 514 -21.87 16.41 10.39
CA THR A 514 -21.79 15.93 11.77
C THR A 514 -22.84 14.84 12.00
N VAL A 515 -22.43 13.75 12.63
CA VAL A 515 -23.32 12.62 12.98
C VAL A 515 -23.17 12.25 14.44
N VAL A 516 -24.28 11.95 15.10
CA VAL A 516 -24.30 11.47 16.49
C VAL A 516 -24.42 9.95 16.50
N VAL A 517 -23.54 9.30 17.25
CA VAL A 517 -23.46 7.84 17.39
C VAL A 517 -23.62 7.46 18.86
N ASP A 518 -24.51 6.52 19.17
CA ASP A 518 -24.79 6.10 20.56
C ASP A 518 -23.64 5.27 21.17
N ALA A 519 -22.96 4.48 20.34
CA ALA A 519 -21.79 3.71 20.75
C ALA A 519 -20.87 3.47 19.54
N PRO A 520 -19.53 3.55 19.69
CA PRO A 520 -18.60 3.20 18.63
C PRO A 520 -18.83 1.78 18.12
N ALA A 521 -18.97 1.66 16.81
CA ALA A 521 -19.17 0.41 16.09
C ALA A 521 -18.61 0.57 14.68
N ASP A 522 -18.31 -0.53 14.01
CA ASP A 522 -17.80 -0.48 12.65
C ASP A 522 -18.90 0.06 11.70
N GLY A 523 -18.51 0.84 10.70
CA GLY A 523 -19.43 1.32 9.67
C GLY A 523 -18.76 1.41 8.30
N TYR A 524 -19.57 1.61 7.28
CA TYR A 524 -19.13 1.76 5.90
C TYR A 524 -19.67 3.06 5.33
N LEU A 525 -18.78 3.97 4.95
CA LEU A 525 -19.16 5.29 4.44
C LEU A 525 -19.24 5.28 2.92
N ALA A 526 -20.41 5.54 2.36
CA ALA A 526 -20.62 5.68 0.93
C ALA A 526 -20.89 7.13 0.54
N LEU A 527 -20.45 7.50 -0.65
CA LEU A 527 -20.62 8.82 -1.22
C LEU A 527 -21.39 8.73 -2.54
N PRO A 528 -22.69 8.39 -2.51
CA PRO A 528 -23.51 8.38 -3.73
C PRO A 528 -23.59 9.79 -4.33
N GLU A 529 -23.55 9.91 -5.65
CA GLU A 529 -23.58 11.18 -6.41
C GLU A 529 -22.30 12.02 -6.35
N TRP A 530 -21.35 11.69 -5.48
CA TRP A 530 -20.03 12.33 -5.46
C TRP A 530 -19.16 11.82 -6.62
N GLY A 531 -18.16 12.61 -7.00
CA GLY A 531 -17.25 12.30 -8.11
C GLY A 531 -16.08 11.44 -7.65
N ARG A 532 -15.05 12.07 -7.09
CA ARG A 532 -13.85 11.40 -6.57
C ARG A 532 -13.12 12.29 -5.60
N GLY A 533 -12.48 11.71 -4.60
CA GLY A 533 -11.84 12.50 -3.56
C GLY A 533 -11.35 11.70 -2.37
N PHE A 534 -11.37 12.35 -1.21
CA PHE A 534 -10.84 11.84 0.05
C PHE A 534 -11.87 12.03 1.16
N LEU A 535 -11.93 11.09 2.11
CA LEU A 535 -12.85 11.14 3.25
C LEU A 535 -12.10 10.96 4.57
N TRP A 536 -12.37 11.84 5.53
CA TRP A 536 -11.90 11.76 6.90
C TRP A 536 -13.06 11.48 7.86
N LEU A 537 -12.76 10.69 8.90
CA LEU A 537 -13.60 10.51 10.08
C LEU A 537 -12.80 11.03 11.29
N ASN A 538 -13.34 12.03 12.00
CA ASN A 538 -12.73 12.60 13.20
C ASN A 538 -11.25 13.04 13.02
N GLY A 539 -10.92 13.51 11.82
CA GLY A 539 -9.57 13.92 11.42
C GLY A 539 -8.66 12.79 10.95
N PHE A 540 -9.09 11.53 11.02
CA PHE A 540 -8.37 10.40 10.44
C PHE A 540 -8.76 10.22 8.97
N LEU A 541 -7.78 10.24 8.06
CA LEU A 541 -8.03 10.03 6.63
C LEU A 541 -8.30 8.54 6.36
N LEU A 542 -9.56 8.20 6.09
CA LEU A 542 -9.95 6.83 5.76
C LEU A 542 -9.37 6.40 4.42
N GLY A 543 -9.36 7.30 3.44
CA GLY A 543 -8.69 7.10 2.17
C GLY A 543 -9.43 7.73 1.00
N ARG A 544 -9.24 7.14 -0.18
CA ARG A 544 -9.76 7.65 -1.45
C ARG A 544 -11.11 7.03 -1.78
N TYR A 545 -12.00 7.79 -2.42
CA TYR A 545 -13.17 7.26 -3.10
C TYR A 545 -13.19 7.71 -4.56
N ASP A 546 -13.77 6.89 -5.43
CA ASP A 546 -13.93 7.20 -6.84
C ASP A 546 -15.24 6.61 -7.37
N ALA A 547 -16.07 7.43 -8.02
CA ALA A 547 -17.30 7.00 -8.66
C ALA A 547 -17.07 6.02 -9.82
N ALA A 548 -15.83 5.86 -10.29
CA ALA A 548 -15.47 4.79 -11.19
C ALA A 548 -15.72 3.39 -10.59
N GLY A 549 -15.62 3.23 -9.25
CA GLY A 549 -15.67 1.92 -8.60
C GLY A 549 -14.38 1.11 -8.83
N PRO A 550 -14.36 -0.21 -8.55
CA PRO A 550 -15.51 -1.01 -8.14
C PRO A 550 -15.99 -0.67 -6.74
N GLN A 551 -15.08 -0.35 -5.81
CA GLN A 551 -15.37 0.04 -4.43
C GLN A 551 -16.34 1.23 -4.34
N ARG A 552 -17.39 1.11 -3.51
CA ARG A 552 -18.42 2.13 -3.28
C ARG A 552 -18.52 2.60 -1.84
N THR A 553 -17.91 1.87 -0.90
CA THR A 553 -17.86 2.22 0.52
C THR A 553 -16.43 2.24 1.05
N LEU A 554 -16.14 3.17 1.94
CA LEU A 554 -14.94 3.20 2.76
C LEU A 554 -15.21 2.58 4.13
N TYR A 555 -14.39 1.62 4.55
CA TYR A 555 -14.47 1.03 5.88
C TYR A 555 -14.06 2.04 6.95
N ALA A 556 -14.89 2.20 7.97
CA ALA A 556 -14.68 3.07 9.11
C ALA A 556 -14.74 2.23 10.41
N PRO A 557 -13.59 1.71 10.88
CA PRO A 557 -13.54 0.81 12.03
C PRO A 557 -13.98 1.50 13.34
N ALA A 558 -14.58 0.74 14.26
CA ALA A 558 -15.12 1.18 15.54
C ALA A 558 -14.17 2.06 16.37
N PRO A 559 -12.86 1.76 16.47
CA PRO A 559 -11.91 2.60 17.21
C PRO A 559 -11.78 4.05 16.71
N LEU A 560 -12.20 4.35 15.47
CA LEU A 560 -12.20 5.71 14.93
C LEU A 560 -13.48 6.49 15.25
N TRP A 561 -14.54 5.79 15.64
CA TRP A 561 -15.81 6.38 16.06
C TRP A 561 -15.76 6.76 17.54
N ARG A 562 -16.50 7.81 17.89
CA ARG A 562 -16.66 8.30 19.26
C ARG A 562 -18.12 8.18 19.66
N GLU A 563 -18.39 7.90 20.92
CA GLU A 563 -19.72 8.12 21.48
C GLU A 563 -20.05 9.61 21.41
N GLY A 564 -21.27 9.94 20.95
CA GLY A 564 -21.70 11.31 20.71
C GLY A 564 -21.38 11.81 19.30
N GLU A 565 -20.94 13.07 19.20
CA GLU A 565 -20.70 13.75 17.92
C GLU A 565 -19.42 13.25 17.22
N ASN A 566 -19.55 12.98 15.93
CA ASN A 566 -18.47 12.61 15.03
C ASN A 566 -18.50 13.52 13.81
N GLU A 567 -17.33 13.91 13.33
CA GLU A 567 -17.17 14.75 12.14
C GLU A 567 -16.74 13.92 10.94
N LEU A 568 -17.43 14.11 9.82
CA LEU A 568 -17.08 13.60 8.51
C LEU A 568 -16.64 14.77 7.65
N VAL A 569 -15.44 14.69 7.06
CA VAL A 569 -14.92 15.70 6.13
C VAL A 569 -14.62 15.04 4.79
N VAL A 570 -15.05 15.66 3.70
CA VAL A 570 -14.79 15.23 2.33
C VAL A 570 -13.98 16.29 1.61
N LEU A 571 -12.93 15.90 0.91
CA LEU A 571 -12.32 16.71 -0.15
C LEU A 571 -12.77 16.12 -1.48
N GLU A 572 -13.71 16.76 -2.16
CA GLU A 572 -14.18 16.37 -3.49
C GLU A 572 -13.36 17.08 -4.55
N MET A 573 -12.81 16.31 -5.51
CA MET A 573 -11.98 16.83 -6.61
C MET A 573 -12.75 17.02 -7.92
N GLY A 574 -13.86 16.32 -8.11
CA GLY A 574 -14.73 16.31 -9.29
C GLY A 574 -16.06 17.03 -9.07
N THR A 575 -17.12 16.25 -8.81
CA THR A 575 -18.51 16.71 -8.70
C THR A 575 -19.00 16.53 -7.26
N PRO A 576 -19.31 17.62 -6.53
CA PRO A 576 -19.78 17.53 -5.15
C PRO A 576 -21.16 16.90 -5.02
N GLY A 577 -21.28 15.96 -4.08
CA GLY A 577 -22.56 15.42 -3.63
C GLY A 577 -23.14 16.21 -2.46
N LYS A 578 -24.30 15.80 -1.96
CA LYS A 578 -25.02 16.50 -0.87
C LYS A 578 -25.05 15.76 0.45
N ALA A 579 -24.82 14.45 0.43
CA ALA A 579 -24.96 13.61 1.61
C ALA A 579 -23.93 12.48 1.61
N ILE A 580 -23.63 11.99 2.81
CA ILE A 580 -22.79 10.81 3.07
C ILE A 580 -23.70 9.74 3.66
N GLU A 581 -23.62 8.51 3.14
CA GLU A 581 -24.35 7.38 3.69
C GLU A 581 -23.45 6.59 4.65
N ILE A 582 -23.98 6.28 5.82
CA ILE A 582 -23.44 5.23 6.70
C ILE A 582 -24.21 3.95 6.37
N ARG A 583 -23.49 2.87 6.11
CA ARG A 583 -24.00 1.54 5.82
C ARG A 583 -23.43 0.53 6.83
N ASP A 584 -24.13 -0.59 6.99
CA ASP A 584 -23.78 -1.69 7.89
C ASP A 584 -22.94 -2.80 7.22
N ARG A 585 -22.70 -2.68 5.92
CA ARG A 585 -21.94 -3.62 5.10
C ARG A 585 -21.14 -2.92 4.02
N ALA A 586 -20.04 -3.55 3.62
CA ALA A 586 -19.26 -3.14 2.47
C ALA A 586 -20.07 -3.25 1.17
N ASP A 587 -19.81 -2.34 0.26
CA ASP A 587 -20.18 -2.39 -1.14
C ASP A 587 -18.90 -2.24 -1.96
N LEU A 588 -18.34 -3.38 -2.37
CA LEU A 588 -17.11 -3.46 -3.14
C LEU A 588 -17.35 -3.43 -4.65
N GLY A 589 -18.61 -3.27 -5.08
CA GLY A 589 -18.97 -3.23 -6.50
C GLY A 589 -19.36 -4.60 -7.08
N LYS A 590 -19.43 -4.64 -8.41
CA LYS A 590 -19.85 -5.84 -9.15
C LYS A 590 -18.73 -6.87 -9.16
N ALA A 591 -19.00 -8.07 -8.66
CA ALA A 591 -18.06 -9.18 -8.66
C ALA A 591 -17.76 -9.69 -10.09
N ALA A 592 -16.48 -9.98 -10.34
CA ALA A 592 -15.94 -10.68 -11.49
C ALA A 592 -15.03 -11.81 -11.00
N GLU A 593 -15.18 -13.00 -11.58
CA GLU A 593 -14.36 -14.16 -11.22
C GLU A 593 -12.95 -14.00 -11.78
N PHE A 594 -11.94 -14.19 -10.93
CA PHE A 594 -10.54 -14.04 -11.26
C PHE A 594 -9.71 -15.21 -10.74
N ARG A 595 -8.69 -15.56 -11.51
CA ARG A 595 -7.76 -16.63 -11.18
C ARG A 595 -6.34 -16.21 -11.51
N ALA A 596 -5.54 -16.00 -10.46
CA ALA A 596 -4.09 -15.90 -10.59
C ALA A 596 -3.52 -17.27 -11.01
N GLU A 597 -2.63 -17.26 -11.99
CA GLU A 597 -2.14 -18.47 -12.65
C GLU A 597 -0.93 -19.12 -11.97
#